data_AF-V5GA72-F1
#
_entry.id   AF-V5GA72-F1
#
_cell.length_a   1.000
_cell.length_b   1.000
_cell.length_c   1.000
_cell.angle_alpha   90.00
_cell.angle_beta   90.00
_cell.angle_gamma   90.00
#
_symmetry.space_group_name_H-M   'P 1'
#
loop_
_entity.id
_entity.type
_entity.pdbx_description
1 polymer ?
#
loop_
_entity_poly.entity_id
_entity_poly.type
_entity_poly.pdbx_seq_one_letter_code
_entity_poly.pdbx_strand_id
1 'polypeptide(L)'
;DTEGDDEDSEDGESQVAKRRRMDEAAINKRREKRLWEDNKKKLMFDYSQFTYYTRASAIYMFDLAWKLNRDDKESLWLTIVALTEQMLLGKIENTQYTLEMGTLQSHATRLHNKTSDTDVLTSLKITFERDL
;
A
#
# COMPACT_ATOMS: atom_id res chain seq x y z
N ASP A 1 62.29 19.35 -45.75
CA ASP A 1 61.37 20.48 -45.56
C ASP A 1 59.92 20.05 -45.65
N THR A 2 59.27 19.87 -44.51
CA THR A 2 58.20 20.76 -44.03
C THR A 2 57.73 20.18 -42.69
N GLU A 3 58.07 20.90 -41.61
CA GLU A 3 57.57 20.66 -40.27
C GLU A 3 56.08 20.99 -40.18
N GLY A 4 55.36 20.23 -39.37
CA GLY A 4 53.95 20.43 -39.05
C GLY A 4 53.72 19.99 -37.60
N ASP A 5 54.23 20.82 -36.70
CA ASP A 5 53.92 20.87 -35.28
C ASP A 5 52.48 21.40 -35.16
N ASP A 6 51.54 20.57 -34.68
CA ASP A 6 50.22 21.01 -34.27
C ASP A 6 50.02 20.61 -32.81
N GLU A 7 50.12 21.64 -32.00
CA GLU A 7 50.21 21.66 -30.55
C GLU A 7 49.00 21.00 -29.88
N ASP A 8 49.33 20.10 -28.97
CA ASP A 8 48.50 19.52 -27.93
C ASP A 8 47.78 20.64 -27.16
N SER A 9 46.51 20.88 -27.51
CA SER A 9 45.64 21.81 -26.80
C SER A 9 45.17 21.18 -25.49
N GLU A 10 46.09 21.04 -24.53
CA GLU A 10 45.77 20.64 -23.16
C GLU A 10 44.91 21.73 -22.50
N ASP A 11 43.64 21.36 -22.29
CA ASP A 11 42.59 22.05 -21.55
C ASP A 11 43.04 22.41 -20.12
N GLY A 12 43.72 23.56 -20.01
CA GLY A 12 44.30 24.11 -18.79
C GLY A 12 43.28 24.70 -17.83
N GLU A 13 42.33 23.90 -17.32
CA GLU A 13 41.60 24.28 -16.11
C GLU A 13 42.61 24.40 -14.94
N SER A 14 42.86 25.63 -14.47
CA SER A 14 43.79 25.87 -13.36
C SER A 14 43.47 24.94 -12.16
N GLN A 15 44.50 24.31 -11.57
CA GLN A 15 44.31 23.42 -10.42
C GLN A 15 43.55 24.07 -9.25
N VAL A 16 43.58 25.41 -9.16
CA VAL A 16 42.82 26.21 -8.20
C VAL A 16 41.32 26.19 -8.47
N ALA A 17 40.89 26.28 -9.73
CA ALA A 17 39.49 26.12 -10.13
C ALA A 17 38.98 24.69 -9.87
N LYS A 18 39.82 23.68 -10.12
CA LYS A 18 39.51 22.27 -9.83
C LYS A 18 39.37 21.99 -8.33
N ARG A 19 40.23 22.59 -7.49
CA ARG A 19 40.11 22.53 -6.02
C ARG A 19 38.87 23.27 -5.49
N ARG A 20 38.53 24.46 -6.01
CA ARG A 20 37.28 25.16 -5.63
C ARG A 20 36.02 24.37 -6.01
N ARG A 21 35.98 23.75 -7.19
CA ARG A 21 34.88 22.85 -7.61
C ARG A 21 34.77 21.61 -6.74
N MET A 22 35.89 21.03 -6.32
CA MET A 22 35.91 19.88 -5.39
C MET A 22 35.39 20.27 -3.99
N ASP A 23 35.73 21.47 -3.51
CA ASP A 23 35.18 22.01 -2.26
C ASP A 23 33.68 22.33 -2.36
N GLU A 24 33.23 22.93 -3.47
CA GLU A 24 31.80 23.16 -3.73
C GLU A 24 31.02 21.84 -3.86
N ALA A 25 31.58 20.83 -4.53
CA ALA A 25 30.98 19.50 -4.62
C ALA A 25 30.92 18.80 -3.24
N ALA A 26 31.96 18.96 -2.41
CA ALA A 26 31.95 18.44 -1.05
C ALA A 26 30.94 19.17 -0.14
N ILE A 27 30.77 20.49 -0.31
CA ILE A 27 29.76 21.30 0.40
C ILE A 27 28.35 20.91 -0.05
N ASN A 28 28.12 20.71 -1.35
CA ASN A 28 26.84 20.23 -1.86
C ASN A 28 26.51 18.83 -1.34
N LYS A 29 27.47 17.90 -1.35
CA LYS A 29 27.28 16.55 -0.77
C LYS A 29 26.96 16.60 0.73
N ARG A 30 27.56 17.52 1.48
CA ARG A 30 27.21 17.76 2.91
C ARG A 30 25.83 18.37 3.08
N ARG A 31 25.40 19.24 2.16
CA ARG A 31 24.05 19.83 2.16
C ARG A 31 23.01 18.76 1.83
N GLU A 32 23.23 17.96 0.79
CA GLU A 32 22.38 16.83 0.41
C GLU A 32 22.27 15.80 1.54
N LYS A 33 23.39 15.47 2.20
CA LYS A 33 23.37 14.57 3.36
C LYS A 33 22.53 15.15 4.51
N ARG A 34 22.65 16.44 4.80
CA ARG A 34 21.82 17.11 5.83
C ARG A 34 20.34 17.07 5.46
N LEU A 35 19.99 17.43 4.22
CA LEU A 35 18.61 17.36 3.72
C LEU A 35 18.05 15.94 3.78
N TRP A 36 18.87 14.94 3.45
CA TRP A 36 18.49 13.54 3.56
C TRP A 36 18.25 13.11 5.02
N GLU A 37 19.12 13.51 5.94
CA GLU A 37 18.95 13.24 7.36
C GLU A 37 17.70 13.90 7.94
N ASP A 38 17.41 15.14 7.54
CA ASP A 38 16.22 15.87 7.98
C ASP A 38 14.93 15.26 7.41
N ASN A 39 14.91 14.88 6.13
CA ASN A 39 13.79 14.17 5.52
C ASN A 39 13.57 12.80 6.18
N LYS A 40 14.64 12.06 6.49
CA LYS A 40 14.56 10.79 7.20
C LYS A 40 13.96 10.99 8.59
N LYS A 41 14.42 12.00 9.36
CA LYS A 41 13.86 12.29 10.68
C LYS A 41 12.38 12.62 10.60
N LYS A 42 11.97 13.44 9.62
CA LYS A 42 10.57 13.76 9.39
C LYS A 42 9.74 12.51 9.09
N LEU A 43 10.19 11.68 8.15
CA LEU A 43 9.49 10.44 7.79
C LEU A 43 9.38 9.47 8.98
N MET A 44 10.46 9.31 9.74
CA MET A 44 10.46 8.45 10.93
C MET A 44 9.54 9.00 12.01
N PHE A 45 9.51 10.32 12.19
CA PHE A 45 8.59 10.98 13.10
C PHE A 45 7.14 10.72 12.69
N ASP A 46 6.78 11.00 11.43
CA ASP A 46 5.43 10.82 10.89
C ASP A 46 4.96 9.36 11.02
N TYR A 47 5.84 8.38 10.75
CA TYR A 47 5.54 6.95 10.92
C TYR A 47 5.36 6.55 12.40
N SER A 48 6.19 7.09 13.29
CA SER A 48 6.13 6.77 14.72
C SER A 48 4.99 7.45 15.47
N GLN A 49 4.39 8.49 14.89
CA GLN A 49 3.45 9.34 15.59
C GLN A 49 2.11 8.67 15.86
N PHE A 50 1.60 7.89 14.90
CA PHE A 50 0.28 7.28 14.99
C PHE A 50 0.29 5.85 14.48
N THR A 51 -0.42 4.98 15.20
CA THR A 51 -0.75 3.62 14.75
C THR A 51 -2.24 3.55 14.53
N TYR A 52 -2.65 3.13 13.34
CA TYR A 52 -4.04 2.98 12.96
C TYR A 52 -4.26 1.63 12.28
N TYR A 53 -5.50 1.17 12.33
CA TYR A 53 -5.95 -0.01 11.61
C TYR A 53 -6.70 0.43 10.35
N THR A 54 -6.70 -0.43 9.36
CA THR A 54 -7.46 -0.26 8.12
C THR A 54 -8.42 -1.45 7.95
N ARG A 55 -9.08 -1.50 6.79
CA ARG A 55 -9.93 -2.60 6.32
C ARG A 55 -9.36 -3.99 6.69
N ALA A 56 -10.24 -4.91 7.09
CA ALA A 56 -9.85 -6.27 7.48
C ALA A 56 -9.07 -6.98 6.36
N SER A 57 -7.98 -7.65 6.75
CA SER A 57 -7.17 -8.48 5.85
C SER A 57 -7.99 -9.58 5.18
N ALA A 58 -8.97 -10.14 5.90
CA ALA A 58 -9.89 -11.14 5.38
C ALA A 58 -10.69 -10.65 4.17
N ILE A 59 -11.08 -9.37 4.13
CA ILE A 59 -11.84 -8.81 3.00
C ILE A 59 -10.97 -8.78 1.74
N TYR A 60 -9.70 -8.41 1.86
CA TYR A 60 -8.77 -8.47 0.72
C TYR A 60 -8.55 -9.91 0.22
N MET A 61 -8.47 -10.87 1.14
CA MET A 61 -8.34 -12.28 0.79
C MET A 61 -9.60 -12.81 0.09
N PHE A 62 -10.78 -12.38 0.53
CA PHE A 62 -12.04 -12.70 -0.11
C PHE A 62 -12.16 -12.07 -1.51
N ASP A 63 -11.79 -10.79 -1.67
CA ASP A 63 -11.75 -10.12 -2.97
C ASP A 63 -10.81 -10.84 -3.94
N LEU A 64 -9.67 -11.33 -3.44
CA LEU A 64 -8.73 -12.14 -4.22
C LEU A 64 -9.35 -13.49 -4.60
N ALA A 65 -9.94 -14.21 -3.65
CA ALA A 65 -10.60 -15.49 -3.91
C ALA A 65 -11.74 -15.35 -4.94
N TRP A 66 -12.49 -14.25 -4.85
CA TRP A 66 -13.53 -13.91 -5.81
C TRP A 66 -12.97 -13.67 -7.23
N LYS A 67 -11.86 -12.93 -7.36
CA LYS A 67 -11.18 -12.74 -8.66
C LYS A 67 -10.64 -14.06 -9.24
N LEU A 68 -10.32 -15.03 -8.39
CA LEU A 68 -9.88 -16.37 -8.78
C LEU A 68 -11.06 -17.34 -9.03
N ASN A 69 -12.30 -16.85 -8.95
CA ASN A 69 -13.53 -17.63 -9.11
C ASN A 69 -13.64 -18.81 -8.14
N ARG A 70 -12.99 -18.71 -6.96
CA ARG A 70 -13.08 -19.65 -5.83
C ARG A 70 -13.86 -19.00 -4.69
N ASP A 71 -15.11 -18.65 -4.95
CA ASP A 71 -15.97 -17.97 -3.98
C ASP A 71 -16.78 -18.97 -3.14
N ASP A 72 -16.21 -19.34 -1.99
CA ASP A 72 -16.86 -20.25 -1.04
C ASP A 72 -17.71 -19.50 0.01
N LYS A 73 -18.83 -20.09 0.41
CA LYS A 73 -19.70 -19.55 1.49
C LYS A 73 -18.96 -19.44 2.83
N GLU A 74 -18.04 -20.35 3.09
CA GLU A 74 -17.21 -20.36 4.30
C GLU A 74 -16.25 -19.17 4.32
N SER A 75 -15.60 -18.86 3.19
CA SER A 75 -14.73 -17.68 3.04
C SER A 75 -15.51 -16.37 3.25
N LEU A 76 -16.75 -16.31 2.77
CA LEU A 76 -17.64 -15.17 3.04
C LEU A 76 -17.95 -15.05 4.54
N TRP A 77 -18.28 -16.16 5.21
CA TRP A 77 -18.56 -16.16 6.65
C TRP A 77 -17.35 -15.73 7.49
N LEU A 78 -16.16 -16.26 7.19
CA LEU A 78 -14.91 -15.88 7.86
C LEU A 78 -14.62 -14.37 7.69
N THR A 79 -14.96 -13.82 6.52
CA THR A 79 -14.80 -12.39 6.25
C THR A 79 -15.76 -11.54 7.09
N ILE A 80 -17.02 -11.98 7.23
CA ILE A 80 -18.00 -11.32 8.11
C ILE A 80 -17.49 -11.31 9.56
N VAL A 81 -16.99 -12.45 10.06
CA VAL A 81 -16.43 -12.55 11.42
C VAL A 81 -15.23 -11.63 11.63
N ALA A 82 -14.35 -11.52 10.65
CA ALA A 82 -13.20 -10.61 10.74
C ALA A 82 -13.62 -9.13 10.72
N LEU A 83 -14.63 -8.76 9.93
CA LEU A 83 -15.17 -7.40 9.91
C LEU A 83 -15.86 -7.04 11.24
N THR A 84 -16.61 -7.97 11.83
CA THR A 84 -17.25 -7.74 13.13
C THR A 84 -16.24 -7.67 14.27
N GLU A 85 -15.15 -8.45 14.23
CA GLU A 85 -14.02 -8.30 15.17
C GLU A 85 -13.44 -6.88 15.13
N GLN A 86 -13.22 -6.33 13.94
CA GLN A 86 -12.69 -4.97 13.78
C GLN A 86 -13.64 -3.90 14.34
N MET A 87 -14.94 -4.06 14.13
CA MET A 87 -15.96 -3.17 14.71
C MET A 87 -15.96 -3.27 16.24
N LEU A 88 -15.95 -4.48 16.79
CA LEU A 88 -16.03 -4.71 18.24
C LEU A 88 -14.79 -4.18 18.98
N LEU A 89 -13.61 -4.32 18.38
CA LEU A 89 -12.36 -3.79 18.94
C LEU A 89 -12.17 -2.28 18.70
N GLY A 90 -13.12 -1.61 18.04
CA GLY A 90 -13.03 -0.18 17.74
C GLY A 90 -11.88 0.17 16.79
N LYS A 91 -11.39 -0.79 16.00
CA LYS A 91 -10.28 -0.61 15.05
C LYS A 91 -10.71 0.22 13.83
N ILE A 92 -11.99 0.17 13.48
CA ILE A 92 -12.58 0.85 12.32
C ILE A 92 -13.70 1.79 12.75
N GLU A 93 -13.92 2.82 11.94
CA GLU A 93 -15.05 3.75 12.12
C GLU A 93 -16.36 3.09 11.67
N ASN A 94 -17.48 3.50 12.27
CA ASN A 94 -18.82 3.00 11.91
C ASN A 94 -19.17 3.25 10.43
N THR A 95 -18.69 4.36 9.86
CA THR A 95 -18.86 4.70 8.44
C THR A 95 -18.18 3.67 7.53
N GLN A 96 -16.94 3.28 7.84
CA GLN A 96 -16.21 2.25 7.11
C GLN A 96 -16.89 0.89 7.23
N TYR A 97 -17.33 0.52 8.43
CA TYR A 97 -18.09 -0.71 8.66
C TYR A 97 -19.36 -0.78 7.80
N THR A 98 -20.14 0.31 7.75
CA THR A 98 -21.38 0.36 6.97
C THR A 98 -21.13 0.19 5.46
N LEU A 99 -20.05 0.77 4.94
CA LEU A 99 -19.66 0.63 3.54
C LEU A 99 -19.30 -0.82 3.20
N GLU A 100 -18.46 -1.45 4.03
CA GLU A 100 -18.05 -2.85 3.85
C GLU A 100 -19.20 -3.84 4.05
N MET A 101 -20.14 -3.53 4.94
CA MET A 101 -21.36 -4.32 5.10
C MET A 101 -22.16 -4.36 3.80
N GLY A 102 -22.30 -3.22 3.10
CA GLY A 102 -23.03 -3.15 1.84
C GLY A 102 -22.38 -3.97 0.71
N THR A 103 -21.05 -4.00 0.65
CA THR A 103 -20.32 -4.84 -0.31
C THR A 103 -20.56 -6.32 0.01
N LEU A 104 -20.37 -6.73 1.27
CA LEU A 104 -20.60 -8.11 1.72
C LEU A 104 -22.03 -8.59 1.46
N GLN A 105 -23.04 -7.75 1.68
CA GLN A 105 -24.44 -8.07 1.39
C GLN A 105 -24.66 -8.33 -0.12
N SER A 106 -23.99 -7.57 -0.98
CA SER A 106 -24.02 -7.79 -2.43
C SER A 106 -23.39 -9.14 -2.81
N HIS A 107 -22.26 -9.51 -2.20
CA HIS A 107 -21.64 -10.84 -2.40
C HIS A 107 -22.51 -11.97 -1.86
N ALA A 108 -23.15 -11.81 -0.70
CA ALA A 108 -24.06 -12.78 -0.12
C ALA A 108 -25.27 -13.07 -1.02
N THR A 109 -25.87 -12.02 -1.58
CA THR A 109 -27.01 -12.14 -2.50
C THR A 109 -26.61 -12.86 -3.79
N ARG A 110 -25.45 -12.53 -4.36
CA ARG A 110 -24.92 -13.23 -5.54
C ARG A 110 -24.68 -14.72 -5.26
N LEU A 111 -24.03 -15.04 -4.14
CA LEU A 111 -23.72 -16.42 -3.77
C LEU A 111 -24.99 -17.23 -3.45
N HIS A 112 -26.03 -16.57 -2.91
CA HIS A 112 -27.35 -17.16 -2.74
C HIS A 112 -27.96 -17.58 -4.07
N ASN A 113 -27.99 -16.69 -5.07
CA ASN A 113 -28.50 -16.98 -6.42
C ASN A 113 -27.71 -18.07 -7.15
N LYS A 114 -26.40 -18.17 -6.91
CA LYS A 114 -25.56 -19.25 -7.46
C LYS A 114 -25.90 -20.62 -6.85
N THR A 115 -26.35 -20.64 -5.59
CA THR A 115 -26.66 -21.90 -4.89
C THR A 115 -28.09 -22.38 -5.14
N SER A 116 -29.03 -21.51 -5.52
CA SER A 116 -30.38 -21.96 -5.89
C SER A 116 -30.39 -22.90 -7.10
N ASP A 117 -29.38 -22.78 -7.98
CA ASP A 117 -29.21 -23.65 -9.16
C ASP A 117 -28.47 -24.97 -8.86
N THR A 118 -27.82 -25.08 -7.69
CA THR A 118 -26.99 -26.25 -7.31
C THR A 118 -27.53 -26.89 -6.02
N ASP A 119 -28.47 -27.81 -6.22
CA ASP A 119 -29.08 -28.77 -5.29
C ASP A 119 -28.58 -28.82 -3.82
N VAL A 120 -29.51 -28.50 -2.90
CA VAL A 120 -29.95 -29.15 -1.63
C VAL A 120 -28.91 -29.68 -0.60
N LEU A 121 -27.64 -29.89 -0.94
CA LEU A 121 -26.67 -30.59 -0.08
C LEU A 121 -25.92 -29.68 0.91
N THR A 122 -25.92 -28.36 0.71
CA THR A 122 -25.30 -27.41 1.66
C THR A 122 -26.34 -26.46 2.25
N SER A 123 -26.87 -26.82 3.42
CA SER A 123 -27.92 -26.10 4.16
C SER A 123 -27.50 -24.73 4.72
N LEU A 124 -26.28 -24.26 4.46
CA LEU A 124 -25.81 -22.96 4.93
C LEU A 124 -26.39 -21.83 4.06
N LYS A 125 -27.34 -21.10 4.63
CA LYS A 125 -27.91 -19.86 4.08
C LYS A 125 -27.47 -18.69 4.97
N ILE A 126 -26.77 -17.73 4.38
CA ILE A 126 -26.37 -16.49 5.06
C ILE A 126 -27.40 -15.42 4.69
N THR A 127 -28.09 -14.88 5.70
CA THR A 127 -29.07 -13.79 5.55
C THR A 127 -28.59 -12.57 6.32
N PHE A 128 -28.82 -11.39 5.75
CA PHE A 128 -28.54 -10.13 6.43
C PHE A 128 -29.79 -9.67 7.19
N GLU A 129 -29.62 -9.39 8.48
CA GLU A 129 -30.66 -8.86 9.35
C GLU A 129 -30.07 -7.72 10.19
N ARG A 130 -30.88 -6.69 10.46
CA ARG A 130 -30.50 -5.62 11.36
C ARG A 130 -30.85 -6.04 12.78
N ASP A 131 -29.89 -6.63 13.47
CA ASP A 131 -29.99 -7.03 14.87
C ASP A 131 -29.55 -5.88 15.81
N LEU A 132 -29.79 -6.04 17.11
CA LEU A 132 -29.62 -5.04 18.18
C LEU A 132 -28.18 -4.51 18.37
#